data_AF-A0AAE0VET6-F1
#
_entry.id   AF-A0AAE0VET6-F1
#
_cell.length_a   1.000
_cell.length_b   1.000
_cell.length_c   1.000
_cell.angle_alpha   90.00
_cell.angle_beta   90.00
_cell.angle_gamma   90.00
#
_symmetry.space_group_name_H-M   'P 1'
#
loop_
_entity.id
_entity.type
_entity.pdbx_description
1 polymer ?
#
loop_
_entity_poly.entity_id
_entity_poly.type
_entity_poly.pdbx_seq_one_letter_code
_entity_poly.pdbx_strand_id
1 'polypeptide(L)'
;MPYPLDESELPLRLPETENYRPSEDGESPLSNLKDWLQVTRGDKNYRRETNTMPQWAGSCWYYLRFTDPHNTEQAWSKEAEKYWMPVDLYVGGAEHAVLHLLYARFWHKVLYDLGYVSTPEPFTKLVNQGIILGPDGQKMSKSAGNVVNPDDVVASHGADSLRRAPHSNTGDMSLGPKYDPAYLKVSEVVIPVQINGKLRDQLTVASGISQEKSPALALEQEKIQKQMNGKTAHQSYIYTG
;
A
#
# COMPACT_ATOMS: atom_id res chain seq x y z
N MET A 1 34.90 -23.78 -9.84
CA MET A 1 34.04 -22.70 -10.37
C MET A 1 32.64 -23.26 -10.52
N PRO A 2 31.60 -22.50 -10.12
CA PRO A 2 30.21 -22.89 -10.36
C PRO A 2 29.95 -22.97 -11.87
N TYR A 3 29.12 -23.92 -12.28
CA TYR A 3 28.71 -24.13 -13.67
C TYR A 3 27.19 -23.87 -13.75
N PRO A 4 26.74 -22.80 -14.45
CA PRO A 4 25.30 -22.53 -14.60
C PRO A 4 24.63 -23.60 -15.47
N LEU A 5 23.34 -23.82 -15.25
CA LEU A 5 22.55 -24.67 -16.15
C LEU A 5 22.37 -23.98 -17.50
N ASP A 6 22.24 -24.78 -18.55
CA ASP A 6 21.83 -24.28 -19.86
C ASP A 6 20.35 -23.92 -19.82
N GLU A 7 19.91 -22.93 -20.62
CA GLU A 7 18.51 -22.48 -20.64
C GLU A 7 17.54 -23.63 -20.99
N SER A 8 17.95 -24.56 -21.84
CA SER A 8 17.17 -25.74 -22.21
C SER A 8 16.92 -26.72 -21.06
N GLU A 9 17.66 -26.60 -19.97
CA GLU A 9 17.52 -27.44 -18.77
C GLU A 9 16.62 -26.78 -17.71
N LEU A 10 16.17 -25.56 -17.95
CA LEU A 10 15.25 -24.85 -17.08
C LEU A 10 13.79 -25.26 -17.38
N PRO A 11 12.91 -25.26 -16.36
CA PRO A 11 13.22 -25.07 -14.95
C PRO A 11 13.80 -26.35 -14.31
N LEU A 12 14.83 -26.20 -13.47
CA LEU A 12 15.25 -27.29 -12.59
C LEU A 12 14.18 -27.49 -11.50
N ARG A 13 13.36 -28.53 -11.68
CA ARG A 13 12.29 -28.87 -10.75
C ARG A 13 12.85 -29.50 -9.48
N LEU A 14 12.24 -29.15 -8.35
CA LEU A 14 12.53 -29.82 -7.09
C LEU A 14 12.14 -31.30 -7.20
N PRO A 15 13.01 -32.22 -6.72
CA PRO A 15 12.70 -33.64 -6.73
C PRO A 15 11.61 -33.96 -5.70
N GLU A 16 10.78 -34.95 -6.01
CA GLU A 16 9.85 -35.53 -5.04
C GLU A 16 10.64 -36.34 -3.99
N THR A 17 10.28 -36.20 -2.72
CA THR A 17 10.90 -36.92 -1.61
C THR A 17 9.95 -36.94 -0.42
N GLU A 18 9.99 -38.00 0.39
CA GLU A 18 9.31 -38.04 1.69
C GLU A 18 10.22 -37.56 2.84
N ASN A 19 11.52 -37.40 2.58
CA ASN A 19 12.50 -36.99 3.56
C ASN A 19 12.79 -35.48 3.47
N TYR A 20 12.06 -34.69 4.27
CA TYR A 20 12.21 -33.23 4.39
C TYR A 20 13.09 -32.79 5.58
N ARG A 21 13.75 -33.73 6.26
CA ARG A 21 14.64 -33.38 7.37
C ARG A 21 15.98 -32.86 6.82
N PRO A 22 16.64 -31.92 7.51
CA PRO A 22 18.03 -31.58 7.23
C PRO A 22 18.92 -32.82 7.28
N SER A 23 20.09 -32.78 6.63
CA SER A 23 21.09 -33.83 6.82
C SER A 23 21.63 -33.81 8.25
N GLU A 24 22.36 -34.86 8.65
CA GLU A 24 23.01 -34.94 9.95
C GLU A 24 24.00 -33.79 10.19
N ASP A 25 24.61 -33.28 9.11
CA ASP A 25 25.53 -32.14 9.12
C ASP A 25 24.80 -30.77 9.10
N GLY A 26 23.47 -30.76 9.12
CA GLY A 26 22.63 -29.56 9.12
C GLY A 26 22.41 -28.94 7.73
N GLU A 27 22.78 -29.62 6.65
CA GLU A 27 22.52 -29.13 5.28
C GLU A 27 21.04 -29.25 4.90
N SER A 28 20.65 -28.51 3.86
CA SER A 28 19.32 -28.56 3.23
C SER A 28 18.87 -30.00 2.95
N PRO A 29 17.56 -30.33 3.04
CA PRO A 29 17.04 -31.67 2.75
C PRO A 29 17.44 -32.23 1.37
N LEU A 30 17.70 -31.36 0.39
CA LEU A 30 18.16 -31.76 -0.95
C LEU A 30 19.53 -32.47 -0.93
N SER A 31 20.35 -32.24 0.09
CA SER A 31 21.66 -32.90 0.26
C SER A 31 21.55 -34.41 0.50
N ASN A 32 20.39 -34.90 0.95
CA ASN A 32 20.11 -36.31 1.18
C ASN A 32 19.84 -37.07 -0.13
N LEU A 33 19.47 -36.38 -1.21
CA LEU A 33 19.04 -36.97 -2.47
C LEU A 33 20.21 -37.17 -3.42
N LYS A 34 21.08 -38.16 -3.14
CA LYS A 34 22.36 -38.33 -3.84
C LYS A 34 22.23 -38.47 -5.35
N ASP A 35 21.21 -39.18 -5.84
CA ASP A 35 20.97 -39.38 -7.28
C ASP A 35 20.57 -38.09 -7.99
N TRP A 36 19.81 -37.23 -7.31
CA TRP A 36 19.50 -35.89 -7.82
C TRP A 36 20.67 -34.93 -7.60
N LEU A 37 21.52 -35.13 -6.59
CA LEU A 37 22.58 -34.20 -6.27
C LEU A 37 23.77 -34.31 -7.23
N GLN A 38 24.07 -35.50 -7.72
CA GLN A 38 25.22 -35.78 -8.59
C GLN A 38 24.84 -35.66 -10.07
N VAL A 39 25.63 -34.92 -10.85
CA VAL A 39 25.40 -34.71 -12.28
C VAL A 39 26.71 -34.83 -13.03
N THR A 40 26.75 -35.61 -14.10
CA THR A 40 27.91 -35.70 -15.00
C THR A 40 27.69 -34.81 -16.22
N ARG A 41 28.68 -33.97 -16.55
CA ARG A 41 28.70 -33.17 -17.78
C ARG A 41 30.05 -33.34 -18.48
N GLY A 42 30.02 -33.90 -19.68
CA GLY A 42 31.23 -34.34 -20.37
C GLY A 42 32.02 -35.31 -19.48
N ASP A 43 33.33 -35.05 -19.32
CA ASP A 43 34.22 -35.89 -18.51
C ASP A 43 34.27 -35.51 -17.03
N LYS A 44 33.39 -34.61 -16.57
CA LYS A 44 33.43 -34.06 -15.20
C LYS A 44 32.15 -34.35 -14.42
N ASN A 45 32.33 -34.68 -13.15
CA ASN A 45 31.25 -34.82 -12.19
C ASN A 45 31.06 -33.53 -11.39
N TYR A 46 29.81 -33.12 -11.25
CA TYR A 46 29.36 -31.92 -10.57
C TYR A 46 28.37 -32.28 -9.47
N ARG A 47 28.26 -31.38 -8.49
CA ARG A 47 27.27 -31.44 -7.41
C ARG A 47 26.30 -30.28 -7.59
N ARG A 48 24.99 -30.53 -7.62
CA ARG A 48 23.97 -29.47 -7.64
C ARG A 48 24.06 -28.62 -6.37
N GLU A 49 23.71 -27.35 -6.49
CA GLU A 49 23.49 -26.47 -5.33
C GLU A 49 22.27 -26.97 -4.54
N THR A 50 22.40 -27.05 -3.22
CA THR A 50 21.35 -27.57 -2.33
C THR A 50 20.55 -26.46 -1.67
N ASN A 51 21.04 -25.23 -1.74
CA ASN A 51 20.32 -24.04 -1.31
C ASN A 51 19.23 -23.67 -2.32
N THR A 52 18.03 -23.44 -1.81
CA THR A 52 16.94 -22.85 -2.59
C THR A 52 16.96 -21.35 -2.44
N MET A 53 16.51 -20.64 -3.48
CA MET A 53 16.30 -19.21 -3.34
C MET A 53 15.27 -18.93 -2.22
N PRO A 54 15.49 -17.89 -1.39
CA PRO A 54 14.57 -17.53 -0.33
C PRO A 54 13.26 -16.97 -0.89
N GLN A 55 12.22 -16.91 -0.06
CA GLN A 55 10.86 -16.49 -0.47
C GLN A 55 10.82 -15.11 -1.17
N TRP A 56 11.73 -14.21 -0.83
CA TRP A 56 11.80 -12.88 -1.44
C TRP A 56 12.30 -12.88 -2.89
N ALA A 57 12.89 -13.97 -3.38
CA ALA A 57 13.28 -14.10 -4.79
C ALA A 57 12.07 -14.15 -5.74
N GLY A 58 10.90 -14.60 -5.27
CA GLY A 58 9.65 -14.51 -6.02
C GLY A 58 8.92 -13.19 -5.76
N SER A 59 8.87 -12.75 -4.50
CA SER A 59 8.07 -11.57 -4.15
C SER A 59 8.69 -10.23 -4.58
N CYS A 60 9.94 -10.17 -5.05
CA CYS A 60 10.52 -8.93 -5.56
C CYS A 60 10.07 -8.54 -6.98
N TRP A 61 9.42 -9.44 -7.74
CA TRP A 61 9.03 -9.17 -9.13
C TRP A 61 7.65 -9.73 -9.53
N TYR A 62 6.91 -10.35 -8.61
CA TYR A 62 5.61 -10.98 -8.91
C TYR A 62 4.59 -10.05 -9.58
N TYR A 63 4.62 -8.76 -9.28
CA TYR A 63 3.73 -7.75 -9.90
C TYR A 63 3.98 -7.62 -11.41
N LEU A 64 5.21 -7.83 -11.89
CA LEU A 64 5.53 -7.90 -13.32
C LEU A 64 4.96 -9.18 -13.94
N ARG A 65 5.06 -10.31 -13.23
CA ARG A 65 4.53 -11.58 -13.74
C ARG A 65 3.01 -11.54 -13.90
N PHE A 66 2.29 -10.78 -13.08
CA PHE A 66 0.84 -10.60 -13.24
C PHE A 66 0.44 -9.90 -14.54
N THR A 67 1.34 -9.15 -15.17
CA THR A 67 1.05 -8.51 -16.46
C THR A 67 0.87 -9.53 -17.60
N ASP A 68 1.57 -10.67 -17.50
CA ASP A 68 1.60 -11.72 -18.52
C ASP A 68 1.86 -13.11 -17.90
N PRO A 69 0.92 -13.65 -17.10
CA PRO A 69 1.16 -14.81 -16.24
C PRO A 69 1.26 -16.14 -16.99
N HIS A 70 0.82 -16.19 -18.25
CA HIS A 70 0.79 -17.40 -19.07
C HIS A 70 1.91 -17.46 -20.11
N ASN A 71 2.79 -16.46 -20.16
CA ASN A 71 3.91 -16.46 -21.07
C ASN A 71 4.91 -17.58 -20.72
N THR A 72 5.10 -18.52 -21.64
CA THR A 72 6.01 -19.67 -21.48
C THR A 72 7.38 -19.43 -22.09
N GLU A 73 7.57 -18.35 -22.85
CA GLU A 73 8.81 -18.05 -23.56
C GLU A 73 9.64 -16.99 -22.83
N GLN A 74 8.98 -16.07 -22.13
CA GLN A 74 9.59 -14.94 -21.42
C GLN A 74 8.96 -14.76 -20.04
N ALA A 75 9.62 -13.95 -19.20
CA ALA A 75 9.07 -13.58 -17.90
C ALA A 75 7.78 -12.74 -18.02
N TRP A 76 7.73 -11.84 -19.01
CA TRP A 76 6.57 -11.08 -19.46
C TRP A 76 6.87 -10.47 -20.84
N SER A 77 5.84 -10.13 -21.62
CA SER A 77 6.01 -9.35 -22.86
C SER A 77 6.21 -7.86 -22.59
N LYS A 78 6.92 -7.16 -23.50
CA LYS A 78 7.14 -5.70 -23.39
C LYS A 78 5.85 -4.92 -23.50
N GLU A 79 4.92 -5.41 -24.31
CA GLU A 79 3.62 -4.80 -24.55
C GLU A 79 2.75 -4.87 -23.28
N ALA A 80 2.72 -6.02 -22.60
CA ALA A 80 1.98 -6.18 -21.36
C ALA A 80 2.57 -5.36 -20.22
N GLU A 81 3.90 -5.36 -20.07
CA GLU A 81 4.60 -4.55 -19.06
C GLU A 81 4.28 -3.07 -19.26
N LYS A 82 4.45 -2.54 -20.47
CA LYS A 82 4.23 -1.12 -20.76
C LYS A 82 2.76 -0.69 -20.61
N TYR A 83 1.82 -1.62 -20.78
CA TYR A 83 0.40 -1.35 -20.58
C TYR A 83 0.03 -1.23 -19.10
N TRP A 84 0.54 -2.14 -18.27
CA TRP A 84 0.15 -2.24 -16.85
C TRP A 84 1.05 -1.46 -15.88
N MET A 85 2.30 -1.19 -16.25
CA MET A 85 3.28 -0.56 -15.37
C MET A 85 3.36 0.96 -15.58
N PRO A 86 3.65 1.73 -14.51
CA PRO A 86 3.90 1.28 -13.13
C PRO A 86 2.60 0.96 -12.38
N VAL A 87 2.69 0.22 -11.27
CA VAL A 87 1.51 -0.02 -10.42
C VAL A 87 1.06 1.30 -9.79
N ASP A 88 -0.17 1.73 -10.07
CA ASP A 88 -0.70 3.01 -9.58
C ASP A 88 -0.78 3.08 -8.04
N LEU A 89 -1.30 2.02 -7.42
CA LEU A 89 -1.53 1.93 -5.98
C LEU A 89 -1.13 0.56 -5.46
N TYR A 90 -0.07 0.52 -4.67
CA TYR A 90 0.34 -0.63 -3.89
C TYR A 90 -0.16 -0.51 -2.46
N VAL A 91 -0.92 -1.49 -1.99
CA VAL A 91 -1.45 -1.53 -0.60
C VAL A 91 -0.78 -2.69 0.14
N GLY A 92 -0.09 -2.39 1.23
CA GLY A 92 0.62 -3.41 2.00
C GLY A 92 1.04 -2.90 3.37
N GLY A 93 1.16 -3.79 4.35
CA GLY A 93 1.44 -3.39 5.72
C GLY A 93 2.83 -2.76 5.87
N ALA A 94 2.98 -1.86 6.84
CA ALA A 94 4.24 -1.14 7.09
C ALA A 94 5.40 -2.08 7.49
N GLU A 95 5.09 -3.30 7.94
CA GLU A 95 6.07 -4.35 8.21
C GLU A 95 6.93 -4.72 7.00
N HIS A 96 6.48 -4.43 5.79
CA HIS A 96 7.19 -4.73 4.55
C HIS A 96 8.08 -3.58 4.05
N ALA A 97 8.15 -2.44 4.76
CA ALA A 97 8.90 -1.25 4.36
C ALA A 97 10.39 -1.52 4.11
N VAL A 98 11.04 -2.32 4.97
CA VAL A 98 12.51 -2.52 4.92
C VAL A 98 12.90 -3.79 4.17
N LEU A 99 11.98 -4.75 3.99
CA LEU A 99 12.25 -6.01 3.31
C LEU A 99 11.73 -5.98 1.88
N HIS A 100 10.49 -6.44 1.68
CA HIS A 100 9.92 -6.64 0.36
C HIS A 100 9.96 -5.38 -0.49
N LEU A 101 9.59 -4.21 0.07
CA LEU A 101 9.58 -2.96 -0.70
C LEU A 101 10.98 -2.53 -1.16
N LEU A 102 12.00 -2.78 -0.34
CA LEU A 102 13.39 -2.52 -0.72
C LEU A 102 13.85 -3.47 -1.83
N TYR A 103 13.64 -4.78 -1.67
CA TYR A 103 14.04 -5.77 -2.67
C TYR A 103 13.28 -5.62 -3.98
N ALA A 104 11.99 -5.29 -3.94
CA ALA A 104 11.19 -5.04 -5.13
C ALA A 104 11.76 -3.87 -5.93
N ARG A 105 12.09 -2.76 -5.27
CA ARG A 105 12.71 -1.60 -5.91
C ARG A 105 14.11 -1.89 -6.45
N PHE A 106 14.93 -2.60 -5.68
CA PHE A 106 16.28 -2.99 -6.08
C PHE A 106 16.24 -3.82 -7.38
N TRP A 107 15.45 -4.90 -7.40
CA TRP A 107 15.35 -5.75 -8.58
C TRP A 107 14.68 -5.05 -9.75
N HIS A 108 13.71 -4.17 -9.51
CA HIS A 108 13.11 -3.37 -10.58
C HIS A 108 14.15 -2.47 -11.26
N LYS A 109 15.08 -1.86 -10.50
CA LYS A 109 16.17 -1.06 -11.07
C LYS A 109 17.14 -1.89 -11.88
N VAL A 110 17.53 -3.07 -11.38
CA VAL A 110 18.36 -4.00 -12.15
C VAL A 110 17.67 -4.37 -13.48
N LEU A 111 16.37 -4.66 -13.45
CA LEU A 111 15.60 -4.98 -14.66
C LEU A 111 15.45 -3.78 -15.59
N TYR A 112 15.36 -2.56 -15.05
CA TYR A 112 15.30 -1.32 -15.82
C TYR A 112 16.63 -1.06 -16.54
N ASP A 113 17.76 -1.21 -15.84
CA ASP A 113 19.09 -1.05 -16.42
C ASP A 113 19.37 -2.10 -17.53
N LEU A 114 18.79 -3.30 -17.39
CA LEU A 114 18.83 -4.36 -18.41
C LEU A 114 17.79 -4.19 -19.54
N GLY A 115 16.88 -3.21 -19.45
CA GLY A 115 15.88 -2.91 -20.48
C GLY A 115 14.66 -3.84 -20.51
N TYR A 116 14.39 -4.58 -19.42
CA TYR A 116 13.22 -5.47 -19.30
C TYR A 116 11.94 -4.77 -18.82
N VAL A 117 12.06 -3.61 -18.19
CA VAL A 117 10.94 -2.78 -17.74
C VAL A 117 11.09 -1.36 -18.24
N SER A 118 9.97 -0.67 -18.43
CA SER A 118 9.93 0.68 -19.02
C SER A 118 9.98 1.80 -17.99
N THR A 119 9.77 1.48 -16.70
CA THR A 119 9.74 2.44 -15.60
C THR A 119 10.90 2.26 -14.62
N PRO A 120 11.41 3.33 -13.99
CA PRO A 120 12.53 3.24 -13.04
C PRO A 120 12.12 2.84 -11.61
N GLU A 121 10.82 2.83 -11.31
CA GLU A 121 10.23 2.44 -10.02
C GLU A 121 8.93 1.66 -10.25
N PRO A 122 8.65 0.62 -9.45
CA PRO A 122 7.51 -0.27 -9.68
C PRO A 122 6.17 0.26 -9.19
N PHE A 123 6.16 1.15 -8.19
CA PHE A 123 4.95 1.60 -7.48
C PHE A 123 4.87 3.13 -7.47
N THR A 124 3.79 3.69 -8.03
CA THR A 124 3.54 5.14 -8.06
C THR A 124 3.10 5.65 -6.69
N LYS A 125 2.18 4.92 -6.04
CA LYS A 125 1.67 5.25 -4.71
C LYS A 125 1.71 4.01 -3.81
N LEU A 126 2.21 4.20 -2.59
CA LEU A 126 2.19 3.20 -1.54
C LEU A 126 1.22 3.63 -0.44
N VAL A 127 0.34 2.73 -0.01
CA VAL A 127 -0.53 2.93 1.15
C VAL A 127 -0.32 1.79 2.14
N ASN A 128 0.00 2.14 3.38
CA ASN A 128 0.10 1.17 4.46
C ASN A 128 -1.22 1.10 5.23
N GLN A 129 -1.90 -0.04 5.16
CA GLN A 129 -3.08 -0.28 6.00
C GLN A 129 -2.69 -0.44 7.47
N GLY A 130 -3.60 -0.06 8.35
CA GLY A 130 -3.48 -0.31 9.79
C GLY A 130 -3.58 -1.80 10.13
N ILE A 131 -3.07 -2.17 11.30
CA ILE A 131 -3.19 -3.52 11.83
C ILE A 131 -4.61 -3.74 12.37
N ILE A 132 -5.25 -4.83 11.96
CA ILE A 132 -6.53 -5.25 12.53
C ILE A 132 -6.26 -5.98 13.85
N LEU A 133 -6.87 -5.48 14.92
CA LEU A 133 -6.77 -6.06 16.27
C LEU A 133 -7.92 -7.04 16.52
N GLY A 134 -7.66 -8.03 17.37
CA GLY A 134 -8.67 -8.95 17.88
C GLY A 134 -9.58 -8.29 18.92
N PRO A 135 -10.62 -8.99 19.40
CA PRO A 135 -11.54 -8.50 20.43
C PRO A 135 -10.85 -8.12 21.76
N ASP A 136 -9.65 -8.67 21.99
CA ASP A 136 -8.78 -8.43 23.14
C ASP A 136 -7.87 -7.20 22.97
N GLY A 137 -7.95 -6.49 21.84
CA GLY A 137 -7.11 -5.35 21.51
C GLY A 137 -5.68 -5.73 21.11
N GLN A 138 -5.37 -7.01 20.95
CA GLN A 138 -4.05 -7.50 20.52
C GLN A 138 -4.04 -7.82 19.03
N LYS A 139 -2.84 -7.91 18.43
CA LYS A 139 -2.71 -8.41 17.05
C LYS A 139 -3.28 -9.83 16.96
N MET A 140 -4.14 -10.08 15.98
CA MET A 140 -4.70 -11.42 15.78
C MET A 140 -3.59 -12.43 15.45
N SER A 141 -3.59 -13.58 16.14
CA SER A 141 -2.67 -14.69 15.89
C SER A 141 -3.24 -16.03 16.31
N LYS A 142 -2.87 -17.11 15.62
CA LYS A 142 -3.31 -18.47 15.96
C LYS A 142 -2.88 -18.87 17.38
N SER A 143 -1.68 -18.48 17.80
CA SER A 143 -1.14 -18.76 19.14
C SER A 143 -1.91 -18.07 20.26
N ALA A 144 -2.49 -16.89 20.00
CA ALA A 144 -3.30 -16.17 20.98
C ALA A 144 -4.77 -16.64 21.02
N GLY A 145 -5.21 -17.47 20.05
CA GLY A 145 -6.58 -17.95 19.96
C GLY A 145 -7.62 -16.86 19.67
N ASN A 146 -7.19 -15.66 19.28
CA ASN A 146 -8.03 -14.47 19.09
C ASN A 146 -8.35 -14.17 17.61
N VAL A 147 -8.12 -15.14 16.71
CA VAL A 147 -8.37 -14.99 15.27
C VAL A 147 -9.88 -15.02 15.01
N VAL A 148 -10.40 -13.96 14.40
CA VAL A 148 -11.76 -13.96 13.83
C VAL A 148 -11.69 -14.55 12.43
N ASN A 149 -12.41 -15.64 12.20
CA ASN A 149 -12.49 -16.25 10.87
C ASN A 149 -13.47 -15.45 9.98
N PRO A 150 -13.04 -14.92 8.82
CA PRO A 150 -13.92 -14.18 7.93
C PRO A 150 -15.11 -15.01 7.44
N ASP A 151 -14.95 -16.32 7.24
CA ASP A 151 -16.01 -17.18 6.70
C ASP A 151 -17.22 -17.25 7.63
N ASP A 152 -16.98 -17.30 8.95
CA ASP A 152 -18.05 -17.32 9.96
C ASP A 152 -18.88 -16.02 9.94
N VAL A 153 -18.20 -14.88 9.73
CA VAL A 153 -18.84 -13.56 9.63
C VAL A 153 -19.63 -13.44 8.33
N VAL A 154 -19.07 -13.91 7.21
CA VAL A 154 -19.75 -13.91 5.92
C VAL A 154 -21.00 -14.79 5.96
N ALA A 155 -20.91 -15.99 6.54
CA ALA A 155 -22.03 -16.91 6.65
C ALA A 155 -23.18 -16.34 7.50
N SER A 156 -22.86 -15.60 8.57
CA SER A 156 -23.85 -15.06 9.50
C SER A 156 -24.41 -13.69 9.12
N HIS A 157 -23.61 -12.80 8.55
CA HIS A 157 -23.97 -11.39 8.31
C HIS A 157 -23.79 -10.92 6.85
N GLY A 158 -23.24 -11.77 5.98
CA GLY A 158 -22.95 -11.45 4.59
C GLY A 158 -21.64 -10.68 4.38
N ALA A 159 -21.12 -10.73 3.15
CA ALA A 159 -19.82 -10.15 2.81
C ALA A 159 -19.79 -8.62 2.93
N ASP A 160 -20.89 -7.93 2.63
CA ASP A 160 -20.96 -6.47 2.72
C ASP A 160 -20.86 -5.96 4.16
N SER A 161 -21.43 -6.70 5.11
CA SER A 161 -21.30 -6.39 6.54
C SER A 161 -19.85 -6.52 6.99
N LEU A 162 -19.16 -7.59 6.57
CA LEU A 162 -17.73 -7.77 6.83
C LEU A 162 -16.87 -6.70 6.18
N ARG A 163 -17.18 -6.27 4.94
CA ARG A 163 -16.38 -5.25 4.21
C ARG A 163 -16.59 -3.84 4.73
N ARG A 164 -17.79 -3.49 5.21
CA ARG A 164 -18.06 -2.15 5.78
C ARG A 164 -17.53 -1.99 7.19
N ALA A 165 -17.59 -3.03 8.02
CA ALA A 165 -17.14 -2.97 9.41
C ALA A 165 -15.70 -2.43 9.61
N PRO A 166 -14.69 -2.77 8.77
CA PRO A 166 -13.32 -2.27 8.91
C PRO A 166 -13.04 -0.94 8.19
N HIS A 167 -14.00 -0.35 7.47
CA HIS A 167 -13.75 0.82 6.63
C HIS A 167 -14.51 2.06 7.09
N SER A 168 -13.78 3.14 7.35
CA SER A 168 -14.34 4.47 7.63
C SER A 168 -14.57 5.32 6.38
N ASN A 169 -14.18 4.88 5.16
CA ASN A 169 -14.53 5.54 3.88
C ASN A 169 -14.01 4.73 2.67
N THR A 170 -14.79 3.79 2.12
CA THR A 170 -14.43 3.00 0.92
C THR A 170 -15.41 3.13 -0.24
N GLY A 171 -16.04 4.29 -0.39
CA GLY A 171 -16.62 4.64 -1.67
C GLY A 171 -15.50 4.78 -2.71
N ASP A 172 -15.61 4.05 -3.82
CA ASP A 172 -14.82 4.35 -5.02
C ASP A 172 -15.14 5.79 -5.46
N MET A 173 -14.19 6.71 -5.23
CA MET A 173 -14.36 8.12 -5.58
C MET A 173 -14.20 8.38 -7.08
N SER A 174 -13.74 7.40 -7.87
CA SER A 174 -13.55 7.57 -9.32
C SER A 174 -14.84 7.35 -10.12
N LEU A 175 -15.77 6.55 -9.57
CA LEU A 175 -17.12 6.33 -10.08
C LEU A 175 -18.20 7.04 -9.24
N GLY A 176 -17.81 7.79 -8.23
CA GLY A 176 -18.71 8.62 -7.42
C GLY A 176 -19.39 9.72 -8.25
N PRO A 177 -20.53 10.25 -7.81
CA PRO A 177 -21.19 11.35 -8.48
C PRO A 177 -20.20 12.52 -8.63
N LYS A 178 -20.02 12.99 -9.87
CA LYS A 178 -19.28 14.23 -10.12
C LYS A 178 -20.06 15.38 -9.50
N TYR A 179 -19.42 16.18 -8.67
CA TYR A 179 -20.07 17.37 -8.14
C TYR A 179 -20.32 18.37 -9.27
N ASP A 180 -21.47 19.03 -9.23
CA ASP A 180 -21.77 20.17 -10.09
C ASP A 180 -21.42 21.45 -9.31
N PRO A 181 -20.48 22.28 -9.78
CA PRO A 181 -20.14 23.55 -9.15
C PRO A 181 -21.32 24.48 -8.93
N ALA A 182 -22.41 24.37 -9.70
CA ALA A 182 -23.62 25.16 -9.51
C ALA A 182 -24.29 24.87 -8.15
N TYR A 183 -24.30 23.61 -7.69
CA TYR A 183 -24.87 23.21 -6.40
C TYR A 183 -23.94 23.45 -5.20
N LEU A 184 -22.68 23.82 -5.45
CA LEU A 184 -21.74 24.20 -4.38
C LEU A 184 -21.82 25.68 -3.98
N LYS A 185 -22.58 26.49 -4.74
CA LYS A 185 -22.76 27.91 -4.43
C LYS A 185 -23.72 28.09 -3.27
N VAL A 186 -23.22 28.62 -2.16
CA VAL A 186 -24.03 29.07 -1.03
C VAL A 186 -24.27 30.58 -1.11
N SER A 187 -25.47 31.04 -0.76
CA SER A 187 -25.81 32.47 -0.72
C SER A 187 -25.27 33.16 0.53
N GLU A 188 -25.07 32.41 1.61
CA GLU A 188 -24.58 32.89 2.89
C GLU A 188 -23.44 31.99 3.40
N VAL A 189 -22.50 32.60 4.10
CA VAL A 189 -21.38 31.93 4.76
C VAL A 189 -21.37 32.30 6.23
N VAL A 190 -21.03 31.32 7.08
CA VAL A 190 -20.88 31.51 8.52
C VAL A 190 -19.39 31.67 8.82
N ILE A 191 -18.99 32.88 9.18
CA ILE A 191 -17.61 33.22 9.50
C ILE A 191 -17.41 33.13 11.03
N PRO A 192 -16.54 32.23 11.53
CA PRO A 192 -16.22 32.20 12.94
C PRO A 192 -15.42 33.44 13.36
N VAL A 193 -15.88 34.15 14.39
CA VAL A 193 -15.20 35.33 14.94
C VAL A 193 -14.40 34.93 16.18
N GLN A 194 -13.09 35.14 16.12
CA GLN A 194 -12.16 34.80 17.20
C GLN A 194 -11.48 36.04 17.77
N ILE A 195 -11.23 36.03 19.08
CA ILE A 195 -10.38 37.01 19.77
C ILE A 195 -9.27 36.25 20.48
N ASN A 196 -8.02 36.57 20.17
CA ASN A 196 -6.83 35.88 20.68
C ASN A 196 -6.90 34.35 20.53
N GLY A 197 -7.35 33.89 19.36
CA GLY A 197 -7.46 32.45 19.02
C GLY A 197 -8.62 31.70 19.67
N LYS A 198 -9.47 32.36 20.47
CA LYS A 198 -10.67 31.75 21.08
C LYS A 198 -11.92 32.16 20.32
N LEU A 199 -12.76 31.20 19.92
CA LEU A 199 -14.07 31.45 19.30
C LEU A 199 -14.98 32.21 20.26
N ARG A 200 -15.49 33.36 19.81
CA ARG A 200 -16.34 34.25 20.62
C ARG A 200 -17.74 34.39 20.07
N ASP A 201 -17.89 34.38 18.75
CA ASP A 201 -19.19 34.38 18.10
C ASP A 201 -19.07 33.86 16.65
N GLN A 202 -20.20 33.82 15.95
CA GLN A 202 -20.27 33.55 14.52
C GLN A 202 -20.98 34.68 13.80
N LEU A 203 -20.52 35.02 12.60
CA LEU A 203 -21.10 36.06 11.76
C LEU A 203 -21.62 35.42 10.47
N THR A 204 -22.93 35.44 10.26
CA THR A 204 -23.57 35.02 9.00
C THR A 204 -23.65 36.20 8.05
N VAL A 205 -23.06 36.06 6.86
CA VAL A 205 -23.01 37.12 5.83
C VAL A 205 -23.21 36.55 4.44
N ALA A 206 -23.58 37.40 3.49
CA ALA A 206 -23.65 37.03 2.09
C ALA A 206 -22.30 36.49 1.59
N SER A 207 -22.37 35.43 0.78
CA SER A 207 -21.22 34.86 0.08
C SER A 207 -20.56 35.93 -0.81
N GLY A 208 -19.24 36.10 -0.67
CA GLY A 208 -18.49 37.15 -1.38
C GLY A 208 -18.42 38.50 -0.67
N ILE A 209 -18.72 38.58 0.63
CA ILE A 209 -18.46 39.80 1.41
C ILE A 209 -16.98 40.22 1.30
N SER A 210 -16.73 41.52 1.16
CA SER A 210 -15.35 42.02 1.09
C SER A 210 -14.65 41.88 2.44
N GLN A 211 -13.33 41.66 2.39
CA GLN A 211 -12.46 41.62 3.57
C GLN A 211 -12.49 42.93 4.38
N GLU A 212 -12.88 44.05 3.75
CA GLU A 212 -13.01 45.33 4.44
C GLU A 212 -14.31 45.46 5.25
N LYS A 213 -15.39 44.79 4.81
CA LYS A 213 -16.72 44.91 5.44
C LYS A 213 -16.95 43.90 6.56
N SER A 214 -16.37 42.70 6.45
CA SER A 214 -16.58 41.63 7.43
C SER A 214 -16.07 41.94 8.85
N PRO A 215 -14.94 42.67 9.07
CA PRO A 215 -14.48 43.00 10.42
C PRO A 215 -15.37 44.03 11.10
N ALA A 216 -15.91 45.00 10.34
CA ALA A 216 -16.82 46.01 10.87
C ALA A 216 -18.10 45.34 11.41
N LEU A 217 -18.71 44.45 10.63
CA LEU A 217 -19.90 43.69 11.04
C LEU A 217 -19.64 42.76 12.23
N ALA A 218 -18.45 42.16 12.32
CA ALA A 218 -18.06 41.36 13.47
C ALA A 218 -17.93 42.20 14.75
N LEU A 219 -17.41 43.44 14.65
CA LEU A 219 -17.26 44.36 15.78
C LEU A 219 -18.59 45.02 16.21
N GLU A 220 -19.62 44.97 15.38
CA GLU A 220 -20.99 45.40 15.75
C GLU A 220 -21.72 44.39 16.65
N GLN A 221 -21.27 43.13 16.69
CA GLN A 221 -21.90 42.09 17.51
C GLN A 221 -21.71 42.37 19.00
N GLU A 222 -22.82 42.36 19.75
CA GLU A 222 -22.84 42.68 21.18
C GLU A 222 -21.91 41.78 22.01
N LYS A 223 -21.80 40.48 21.65
CA LYS A 223 -20.88 39.54 22.30
C LYS A 223 -19.42 39.90 22.06
N ILE A 224 -19.08 40.33 20.85
CA ILE A 224 -17.71 40.73 20.49
C ILE A 224 -17.36 42.04 21.20
N GLN A 225 -18.26 43.03 21.22
CA GLN A 225 -18.07 44.27 21.95
C GLN A 225 -17.82 44.04 23.45
N LYS A 226 -18.61 43.16 24.08
CA LYS A 226 -18.42 42.75 25.48
C LYS A 226 -17.05 42.11 25.72
N GLN A 227 -16.53 41.31 24.76
CA GLN A 227 -15.21 40.67 24.87
C GLN A 227 -14.05 41.63 24.62
N MET A 228 -14.24 42.64 23.76
CA MET A 228 -13.22 43.66 23.49
C MET A 228 -13.09 44.65 24.65
N ASN A 229 -14.16 44.87 25.44
CA ASN A 229 -14.16 45.72 26.64
C ASN A 229 -13.49 47.09 26.41
N GLY A 230 -13.82 47.75 25.29
CA GLY A 230 -13.26 49.04 24.90
C GLY A 230 -11.82 49.01 24.37
N LYS A 231 -11.19 47.85 24.26
CA LYS A 231 -9.85 47.70 23.64
C LYS A 231 -9.95 47.63 22.13
N THR A 232 -8.94 48.12 21.44
CA THR A 232 -8.78 47.98 19.99
C THR A 232 -7.93 46.76 19.64
N ALA A 233 -8.23 46.13 18.51
CA ALA A 233 -7.42 45.03 18.01
C ALA A 233 -6.06 45.57 17.56
N HIS A 234 -4.97 44.99 18.06
CA HIS A 234 -3.62 45.31 17.60
C HIS A 234 -3.39 44.83 16.16
N GLN A 235 -4.01 43.70 15.79
CA GLN A 235 -3.92 43.11 14.47
C GLN A 235 -5.18 42.29 14.17
N SER A 236 -5.62 42.30 12.92
CA SER A 236 -6.77 41.53 12.44
C SER A 236 -6.32 40.59 11.32
N TYR A 237 -6.80 39.35 11.36
CA TYR A 237 -6.54 38.33 10.34
C TYR A 237 -7.87 37.93 9.71
N ILE A 238 -7.96 38.05 8.40
CA ILE A 238 -9.21 37.79 7.66
C ILE A 238 -8.91 36.67 6.67
N TYR A 239 -9.66 35.57 6.83
CA TYR A 239 -9.60 34.44 5.91
C TYR A 239 -10.96 34.32 5.25
N THR A 240 -11.03 34.73 3.98
CA THR A 240 -12.17 34.46 3.12
C THR A 240 -11.91 33.12 2.44
N GLY A 241 -12.76 32.14 2.71
CA GLY A 241 -12.76 30.83 2.04
C GLY A 241 -13.31 30.92 0.61
#